data_AF-A0A965EK04-F1
#
_entry.id   AF-A0A965EK04-F1
#
_cell.length_a   1.000
_cell.length_b   1.000
_cell.length_c   1.000
_cell.angle_alpha   90.00
_cell.angle_beta   90.00
_cell.angle_gamma   90.00
#
_symmetry.space_group_name_H-M   'P 1'
#
loop_
_entity.id
_entity.type
_entity.pdbx_description
1 polymer ?
#
loop_
_entity_poly.entity_id
_entity_poly.type
_entity_poly.pdbx_seq_one_letter_code
_entity_poly.pdbx_strand_id
1 'polypeptide(L)'
;NIVVQIQKRYHGHAQQIANTLWGTSAGQWFFKNVMVVEEDIDIRDWEAREWAMAFRVNASENGVLTFGPTFGSPLDPSTRHEYSNIRKYGTARWTRVLIDATRNWTFEPNPDWGGRRMSPIASMDPELERKIAARWNEYGIGSDYLDDDMRERLTLEELRKRFPDV
;
A
#
# COMPACT_ATOMS: atom_id res chain seq x y z
N ASN A 1 -5.78 0.68 -11.51
CA ASN A 1 -4.80 0.43 -10.44
C ASN A 1 -5.47 -0.33 -9.32
N ILE A 2 -4.71 -0.99 -8.45
CA ILE A 2 -5.20 -1.57 -7.19
C ILE A 2 -4.16 -1.35 -6.10
N VAL A 3 -4.63 -1.19 -4.87
CA VAL A 3 -3.80 -1.17 -3.68
C VAL A 3 -4.19 -2.36 -2.82
N VAL A 4 -3.21 -3.13 -2.38
CA VAL A 4 -3.41 -4.32 -1.55
C VAL A 4 -2.70 -4.10 -0.22
N GLN A 5 -3.47 -4.16 0.85
CA GLN A 5 -2.93 -4.20 2.21
C GLN A 5 -2.61 -5.65 2.57
N ILE A 6 -1.40 -5.90 3.07
CA ILE A 6 -0.97 -7.24 3.50
C ILE A 6 -0.35 -7.18 4.88
N GLN A 7 -0.19 -8.35 5.49
CA GLN A 7 0.80 -8.54 6.53
C GLN A 7 2.02 -9.22 5.95
N LYS A 8 3.17 -8.54 5.89
CA LYS A 8 4.38 -9.12 5.27
C LYS A 8 4.95 -10.22 6.15
N ARG A 9 5.17 -11.41 5.57
CA ARG A 9 5.68 -12.59 6.30
C ARG A 9 7.03 -13.08 5.79
N TYR A 10 7.42 -12.70 4.58
CA TYR A 10 8.67 -13.14 3.95
C TYR A 10 9.10 -12.20 2.82
N HIS A 11 10.36 -12.34 2.39
CA HIS A 11 10.88 -11.63 1.23
C HIS A 11 10.21 -12.13 -0.05
N GLY A 12 9.81 -11.23 -0.96
CA GLY A 12 9.07 -11.62 -2.16
C GLY A 12 7.55 -11.65 -2.01
N HIS A 13 6.99 -11.35 -0.81
CA HIS A 13 5.55 -11.47 -0.57
C HIS A 13 4.71 -10.54 -1.48
N ALA A 14 5.13 -9.28 -1.66
CA ALA A 14 4.45 -8.34 -2.55
C ALA A 14 4.46 -8.80 -4.02
N GLN A 15 5.57 -9.40 -4.45
CA GLN A 15 5.77 -9.96 -5.79
C GLN A 15 4.84 -11.15 -6.02
N GLN A 16 4.67 -12.02 -5.03
CA GLN A 16 3.70 -13.12 -5.10
C GLN A 16 2.27 -12.60 -5.22
N ILE A 17 1.89 -11.59 -4.41
CA ILE A 17 0.55 -10.98 -4.48
C ILE A 17 0.26 -10.39 -5.86
N ALA A 18 1.19 -9.64 -6.44
CA ALA A 18 1.04 -9.08 -7.77
C ALA A 18 0.87 -10.17 -8.84
N ASN A 19 1.69 -11.22 -8.78
CA ASN A 19 1.60 -12.37 -9.69
C ASN A 19 0.26 -13.11 -9.54
N THR A 20 -0.22 -13.31 -8.32
CA THR A 20 -1.53 -13.92 -8.06
C THR A 20 -2.66 -13.09 -8.68
N LEU A 21 -2.67 -11.77 -8.46
CA LEU A 21 -3.66 -10.88 -9.05
C LEU A 21 -3.65 -10.96 -10.57
N TRP A 22 -2.47 -10.82 -11.18
CA TRP A 22 -2.28 -10.88 -12.63
C TRP A 22 -2.57 -12.25 -13.25
N GLY A 23 -2.55 -13.32 -12.47
CA GLY A 23 -2.95 -14.66 -12.89
C GLY A 23 -4.46 -14.90 -12.91
N THR A 24 -5.26 -14.02 -12.30
CA THR A 24 -6.73 -14.13 -12.32
C THR A 24 -7.33 -13.66 -13.65
N SER A 25 -8.57 -14.06 -13.92
CA SER A 25 -9.35 -13.57 -15.07
C SER A 25 -9.56 -12.05 -15.04
N ALA A 26 -9.62 -11.46 -13.85
CA ALA A 26 -9.73 -10.02 -13.66
C ALA A 26 -8.47 -9.27 -14.16
N GLY A 27 -7.30 -9.92 -14.23
CA GLY A 27 -6.04 -9.31 -14.64
C GLY A 27 -5.97 -8.88 -16.11
N GLN A 28 -6.95 -9.29 -16.92
CA GLN A 28 -7.08 -8.81 -18.29
C GLN A 28 -7.64 -7.38 -18.32
N TRP A 29 -8.53 -7.07 -17.38
CA TRP A 29 -9.34 -5.86 -17.39
C TRP A 29 -8.89 -4.86 -16.33
N PHE A 30 -8.40 -5.36 -15.20
CA PHE A 30 -8.15 -4.59 -13.99
C PHE A 30 -6.68 -4.65 -13.58
N PHE A 31 -6.27 -3.70 -12.75
CA PHE A 31 -4.99 -3.68 -12.03
C PHE A 31 -3.70 -3.90 -12.86
N LYS A 32 -3.57 -3.20 -13.99
CA LYS A 32 -2.29 -3.02 -14.71
C LYS A 32 -1.15 -2.55 -13.79
N ASN A 33 -1.48 -1.71 -12.80
CA ASN A 33 -0.57 -1.29 -11.73
C ASN A 33 -1.08 -1.80 -10.38
N VAL A 34 -0.21 -2.43 -9.60
CA VAL A 34 -0.46 -2.97 -8.26
C VAL A 34 0.46 -2.27 -7.28
N MET A 35 -0.09 -1.66 -6.24
CA MET A 35 0.67 -1.20 -5.08
C MET A 35 0.39 -2.14 -3.92
N VAL A 36 1.44 -2.58 -3.24
CA VAL A 36 1.32 -3.42 -2.04
C VAL A 36 1.83 -2.63 -0.85
N VAL A 37 1.03 -2.53 0.20
CA VAL A 37 1.33 -1.83 1.45
C VAL A 37 1.12 -2.77 2.64
N GLU A 38 1.63 -2.40 3.81
CA GLU A 38 1.44 -3.18 5.04
C GLU A 38 0.21 -2.71 5.83
N GLU A 39 -0.14 -3.47 6.87
CA GLU A 39 -1.32 -3.31 7.72
C GLU A 39 -1.43 -1.94 8.42
N ASP A 40 -0.33 -1.19 8.50
CA ASP A 40 -0.28 0.14 9.07
C ASP A 40 -0.65 1.27 8.09
N ILE A 41 -0.88 0.95 6.82
CA ILE A 41 -1.29 1.91 5.80
C ILE A 41 -2.77 1.74 5.49
N ASP A 42 -3.57 2.77 5.74
CA ASP A 42 -4.95 2.78 5.27
C ASP A 42 -5.02 2.99 3.75
N ILE A 43 -5.48 1.97 3.04
CA ILE A 43 -5.61 1.99 1.58
C ILE A 43 -6.76 2.87 1.06
N ARG A 44 -7.67 3.30 1.95
CA ARG A 44 -8.78 4.21 1.62
C ARG A 44 -8.34 5.67 1.66
N ASP A 45 -7.34 5.98 2.49
CA ASP A 45 -6.73 7.29 2.55
C ASP A 45 -5.71 7.49 1.42
N TRP A 46 -5.86 8.58 0.67
CA TRP A 46 -4.91 9.00 -0.34
C TRP A 46 -3.55 9.38 0.25
N GLU A 47 -3.53 10.12 1.36
CA GLU A 47 -2.29 10.63 1.92
C GLU A 47 -1.45 9.50 2.50
N ALA A 48 -2.07 8.53 3.19
CA ALA A 48 -1.39 7.32 3.65
C ALA A 48 -0.75 6.51 2.52
N ARG A 49 -1.41 6.40 1.35
CA ARG A 49 -0.86 5.69 0.18
C ARG A 49 0.34 6.42 -0.43
N GLU A 50 0.25 7.73 -0.56
CA GLU A 50 1.35 8.55 -1.06
C GLU A 50 2.53 8.59 -0.08
N TRP A 51 2.26 8.61 1.23
CA TRP A 51 3.29 8.48 2.24
C TRP A 51 4.04 7.14 2.12
N ALA A 52 3.31 6.03 1.97
CA ALA A 52 3.92 4.72 1.76
C ALA A 52 4.76 4.68 0.48
N MET A 53 4.26 5.25 -0.62
CA MET A 53 5.01 5.41 -1.87
C MET A 53 6.29 6.22 -1.64
N ALA A 54 6.21 7.38 -1.01
CA ALA A 54 7.34 8.31 -0.87
C ALA A 54 8.44 7.79 0.05
N PHE A 55 8.08 7.09 1.14
CA PHE A 55 9.02 6.75 2.21
C PHE A 55 9.41 5.27 2.27
N ARG A 56 8.71 4.37 1.55
CA ARG A 56 9.03 2.94 1.52
C ARG A 56 9.54 2.45 0.18
N VAL A 57 9.23 3.17 -0.91
CA VAL A 57 9.59 2.72 -2.26
C VAL A 57 10.94 3.29 -2.66
N ASN A 58 11.94 2.40 -2.78
CA ASN A 58 13.16 2.69 -3.50
C ASN A 58 13.20 1.87 -4.79
N ALA A 59 13.11 2.56 -5.94
CA ALA A 59 13.03 1.92 -7.26
C ALA A 59 14.23 1.00 -7.56
N SER A 60 15.44 1.34 -7.12
CA SER A 60 16.63 0.50 -7.35
C SER A 60 16.70 -0.71 -6.42
N GLU A 61 15.93 -0.73 -5.33
CA GLU A 61 15.92 -1.80 -4.32
C GLU A 61 14.66 -2.68 -4.43
N ASN A 62 14.20 -2.92 -5.66
CA ASN A 62 13.00 -3.70 -5.96
C ASN A 62 11.67 -3.08 -5.47
N GLY A 63 11.67 -1.79 -5.13
CA GLY A 63 10.44 -1.06 -4.81
C GLY A 63 9.53 -0.83 -6.03
N VAL A 64 10.08 -0.86 -7.25
CA VAL A 64 9.30 -0.81 -8.49
C VAL A 64 9.77 -1.92 -9.41
N LEU A 65 8.84 -2.79 -9.81
CA LEU A 65 9.11 -3.91 -10.69
C LEU A 65 8.16 -3.90 -11.87
N THR A 66 8.68 -4.18 -13.06
CA THR A 66 7.87 -4.35 -14.27
C THR A 66 7.69 -5.82 -14.58
N PHE A 67 6.48 -6.23 -14.96
CA PHE A 67 6.18 -7.59 -15.37
C PHE A 67 5.50 -7.60 -16.74
N GLY A 68 6.11 -8.28 -17.72
CA GLY A 68 5.55 -8.37 -19.06
C GLY A 68 6.55 -8.83 -20.11
N PRO A 69 6.07 -9.01 -21.35
CA PRO A 69 4.71 -8.71 -21.79
C PRO A 69 3.66 -9.73 -21.37
N THR A 70 2.42 -9.27 -21.15
CA THR A 70 1.28 -10.10 -20.73
C THR A 70 -0.02 -9.67 -21.42
N PHE A 71 -1.08 -10.47 -21.26
CA PHE A 71 -2.41 -10.11 -21.74
C PHE A 71 -2.95 -8.85 -21.06
N GLY A 72 -3.75 -8.07 -21.76
CA GLY A 72 -4.29 -6.80 -21.26
C GLY A 72 -5.57 -6.39 -21.98
N SER A 73 -6.12 -5.23 -21.61
CA SER A 73 -7.35 -4.74 -22.21
C SER A 73 -7.09 -3.97 -23.50
N PRO A 74 -7.75 -4.32 -24.62
CA PRO A 74 -7.69 -3.55 -25.86
C PRO A 74 -8.36 -2.17 -25.74
N LEU A 75 -9.12 -1.93 -24.67
CA LEU A 75 -9.77 -0.65 -24.38
C LEU A 75 -8.88 0.33 -23.62
N ASP A 76 -7.68 -0.08 -23.19
CA ASP A 76 -6.78 0.82 -22.46
C ASP A 76 -6.08 1.78 -23.43
N PRO A 77 -6.34 3.10 -23.33
CA PRO A 77 -5.83 4.10 -24.26
C PRO A 77 -4.31 4.29 -24.16
N SER A 78 -3.67 3.86 -23.08
CA SER A 78 -2.21 3.88 -22.97
C SER A 78 -1.52 2.75 -23.75
N THR A 79 -2.29 1.77 -24.24
CA THR A 79 -1.77 0.69 -25.07
C THR A 79 -1.55 1.22 -26.48
N ARG A 80 -0.35 1.03 -27.03
CA ARG A 80 -0.08 1.36 -28.44
C ARG A 80 -1.09 0.64 -29.32
N HIS A 81 -1.60 1.31 -30.35
CA HIS A 81 -2.61 0.73 -31.26
C HIS A 81 -2.16 -0.60 -31.90
N GLU A 82 -0.87 -0.75 -32.19
CA GLU A 82 -0.29 -2.02 -32.67
C GLU A 82 -0.41 -3.18 -31.67
N TYR A 83 -0.50 -2.88 -30.37
CA TYR A 83 -0.56 -3.83 -29.25
C TYR A 83 -1.98 -4.10 -28.75
N SER A 84 -2.99 -3.36 -29.23
CA SER A 84 -4.41 -3.62 -28.94
C SER A 84 -5.08 -4.56 -29.96
N ASN A 85 -4.31 -5.10 -30.92
CA ASN A 85 -4.83 -6.00 -31.95
C ASN A 85 -5.19 -7.39 -31.40
N ILE A 86 -6.47 -7.55 -31.06
CA ILE A 86 -7.05 -8.80 -30.54
C ILE A 86 -6.84 -9.98 -31.50
N ARG A 87 -6.93 -9.75 -32.82
CA ARG A 87 -6.74 -10.83 -33.81
C ARG A 87 -5.32 -11.37 -33.83
N LYS A 88 -4.33 -10.54 -33.48
CA LYS A 88 -2.91 -10.91 -33.47
C LYS A 88 -2.50 -11.58 -32.16
N TYR A 89 -2.95 -11.05 -31.02
CA TYR A 89 -2.48 -11.48 -29.70
C TYR A 89 -3.52 -12.28 -28.90
N GLY A 90 -4.71 -12.52 -29.45
CA GLY A 90 -5.88 -13.06 -28.73
C GLY A 90 -6.52 -12.05 -27.76
N THR A 91 -5.80 -10.98 -27.43
CA THR A 91 -6.15 -9.93 -26.46
C THR A 91 -5.28 -8.69 -26.76
N ALA A 92 -5.17 -7.72 -25.85
CA ALA A 92 -4.13 -6.67 -25.95
C ALA A 92 -2.87 -7.04 -25.17
N ARG A 93 -1.81 -6.27 -25.34
CA ARG A 93 -0.52 -6.49 -24.67
C ARG A 93 -0.22 -5.38 -23.66
N TRP A 94 0.01 -5.76 -22.40
CA TRP A 94 0.47 -4.87 -21.34
C TRP A 94 1.84 -5.28 -20.80
N THR A 95 2.59 -4.27 -20.36
CA THR A 95 3.60 -4.41 -19.31
C THR A 95 3.00 -3.81 -18.05
N ARG A 96 3.08 -4.55 -16.94
CA ARG A 96 2.45 -4.22 -15.67
C ARG A 96 3.50 -3.72 -14.70
N VAL A 97 3.07 -2.98 -13.68
CA VAL A 97 3.96 -2.44 -12.64
C VAL A 97 3.50 -2.91 -11.27
N LEU A 98 4.43 -3.47 -10.50
CA LEU A 98 4.33 -3.62 -9.06
C LEU A 98 5.08 -2.47 -8.40
N ILE A 99 4.43 -1.83 -7.44
CA ILE A 99 4.99 -0.89 -6.49
C ILE A 99 4.98 -1.62 -5.13
N ASP A 100 6.14 -2.05 -4.68
CA ASP A 100 6.33 -2.64 -3.35
C ASP A 100 6.57 -1.51 -2.35
N ALA A 101 5.49 -1.04 -1.72
CA ALA A 101 5.48 0.00 -0.69
C ALA A 101 5.38 -0.62 0.72
N THR A 102 5.89 -1.85 0.89
CA THR A 102 6.04 -2.51 2.19
C THR A 102 7.39 -2.16 2.81
N ARG A 103 7.58 -2.40 4.11
CA ARG A 103 8.89 -2.18 4.76
C ARG A 103 9.95 -3.05 4.06
N ASN A 104 11.10 -2.45 3.77
CA ASN A 104 12.20 -3.17 3.15
C ASN A 104 12.85 -4.12 4.17
N TRP A 105 12.83 -5.42 3.87
CA TRP A 105 13.40 -6.47 4.75
C TRP A 105 14.91 -6.67 4.54
N THR A 106 15.51 -6.03 3.53
CA THR A 106 16.97 -6.02 3.35
C THR A 106 17.68 -5.04 4.26
N PHE A 107 16.94 -4.14 4.92
CA PHE A 107 17.50 -3.28 5.96
C PHE A 107 17.71 -4.09 7.23
N GLU A 108 18.87 -3.88 7.86
CA GLU A 108 19.16 -4.50 9.15
C GLU A 108 18.27 -3.89 10.25
N PRO A 109 17.81 -4.71 11.21
CA PRO A 109 17.17 -4.22 12.43
C PRO A 109 18.06 -3.18 13.13
N ASN A 110 17.48 -2.02 13.49
CA ASN A 110 18.19 -0.97 14.19
C ASN A 110 17.85 -1.01 15.70
N PRO A 111 18.83 -1.25 16.60
CA PRO A 111 18.61 -1.21 18.05
C PRO A 111 18.04 0.13 18.54
N ASP A 112 18.46 1.26 17.96
CA ASP A 112 17.98 2.60 18.33
C ASP A 112 16.50 2.80 17.98
N TRP A 113 15.95 1.97 17.10
CA TRP A 113 14.54 1.99 16.70
C TRP A 113 13.72 0.90 17.39
N GLY A 114 14.28 0.25 18.41
CA GLY A 114 13.66 -0.88 19.11
C GLY A 114 13.70 -2.18 18.30
N GLY A 115 14.73 -2.37 17.47
CA GLY A 115 14.88 -3.57 16.62
C GLY A 115 14.03 -3.53 15.34
N ARG A 116 13.41 -2.39 15.02
CA ARG A 116 12.68 -2.18 13.76
C ARG A 116 13.65 -1.92 12.60
N ARG A 117 13.21 -2.28 11.40
CA ARG A 117 13.92 -2.02 10.12
C ARG A 117 13.65 -0.63 9.56
N MET A 118 12.59 0.01 10.01
CA MET A 118 12.19 1.34 9.60
C MET A 118 12.12 2.23 10.84
N SER A 119 12.36 3.53 10.62
CA SER A 119 12.21 4.54 11.66
C SER A 119 10.82 4.46 12.29
N PRO A 120 10.69 4.68 13.61
CA PRO A 120 9.40 4.70 14.29
C PRO A 120 8.45 5.70 13.64
N ILE A 121 7.18 5.32 13.47
CA ILE A 121 6.14 6.23 13.02
C ILE A 121 5.72 7.11 14.20
N ALA A 122 5.68 8.42 13.98
CA ALA A 122 5.13 9.34 14.95
C ALA A 122 3.62 9.10 15.08
N SER A 123 3.19 8.57 16.23
CA SER A 123 1.78 8.36 16.57
C SER A 123 1.42 9.20 17.79
N MET A 124 0.15 9.61 17.90
CA MET A 124 -0.33 10.27 19.11
C MET A 124 -0.40 9.26 20.27
N ASP A 125 -0.10 9.71 21.49
CA ASP A 125 -0.32 8.90 22.68
C ASP A 125 -1.84 8.65 22.86
N PRO A 126 -2.30 7.40 23.05
CA PRO A 126 -3.74 7.11 23.10
C PRO A 126 -4.47 7.75 24.27
N GLU A 127 -3.81 8.00 25.40
CA GLU A 127 -4.45 8.70 26.54
C GLU A 127 -4.63 10.18 26.23
N LEU A 128 -3.62 10.81 25.61
CA LEU A 128 -3.70 12.18 25.13
C LEU A 128 -4.78 12.34 24.06
N GLU A 129 -4.84 11.42 23.09
CA GLU A 129 -5.83 11.42 22.01
C GLU A 129 -7.26 11.37 22.59
N ARG A 130 -7.54 10.42 23.49
CA ARG A 130 -8.86 10.29 24.14
C ARG A 130 -9.26 11.56 24.90
N LYS A 131 -8.30 12.20 25.55
CA LYS A 131 -8.53 13.47 26.26
C LYS A 131 -8.89 14.61 25.30
N ILE A 132 -8.26 14.68 24.13
CA ILE A 132 -8.56 15.66 23.09
C ILE A 132 -9.94 15.36 22.50
N ALA A 133 -10.20 14.10 22.14
CA ALA A 133 -11.46 13.61 21.59
C ALA A 133 -12.66 13.98 22.46
N ALA A 134 -12.58 13.68 23.77
CA ALA A 134 -13.65 13.94 24.73
C ALA A 134 -14.04 15.42 24.82
N ARG A 135 -13.10 16.32 24.50
CA ARG A 135 -13.26 17.77 24.60
C ARG A 135 -13.37 18.46 23.24
N TRP A 136 -13.46 17.72 22.15
CA TRP A 136 -13.39 18.29 20.80
C TRP A 136 -14.44 19.38 20.55
N ASN A 137 -15.67 19.14 21.02
CA ASN A 137 -16.76 20.10 20.93
C ASN A 137 -16.50 21.41 21.71
N GLU A 138 -15.69 21.36 22.78
CA GLU A 138 -15.32 22.55 23.55
C GLU A 138 -14.36 23.46 22.78
N TYR A 139 -13.59 22.93 21.84
CA TYR A 139 -12.56 23.68 21.12
C TYR A 139 -13.10 24.55 19.98
N GLY A 140 -14.35 24.35 19.54
CA GLY A 140 -14.98 25.18 18.52
C GLY A 140 -14.32 25.12 17.13
N ILE A 141 -13.68 23.99 16.79
CA ILE A 141 -12.88 23.81 15.56
C ILE A 141 -13.77 23.65 14.30
N GLY A 142 -15.09 23.57 14.46
CA GLY A 142 -16.05 23.58 13.34
C GLY A 142 -16.01 22.34 12.44
N SER A 143 -15.29 21.29 12.86
CA SER A 143 -15.33 19.96 12.26
C SER A 143 -15.77 18.95 13.32
N ASP A 144 -16.48 17.91 12.88
CA ASP A 144 -16.67 16.74 13.74
C ASP A 144 -15.32 16.13 14.09
N TYR A 145 -15.28 15.48 15.25
CA TYR A 145 -14.11 14.67 15.59
C TYR A 145 -14.07 13.42 14.73
N LEU A 146 -12.88 12.83 14.63
CA LEU A 146 -12.66 11.58 13.93
C LEU A 146 -13.57 10.46 14.47
N ASP A 147 -14.09 9.64 13.57
CA ASP A 147 -14.75 8.40 13.96
C ASP A 147 -13.75 7.40 14.56
N ASP A 148 -14.25 6.34 15.20
CA ASP A 148 -13.41 5.38 15.90
C ASP A 148 -12.42 4.67 14.94
N ASP A 149 -12.83 4.44 13.69
CA ASP A 149 -12.00 3.86 12.62
C ASP A 149 -10.82 4.77 12.27
N MET A 150 -11.05 6.07 12.14
CA MET A 150 -10.03 7.07 11.84
C MET A 150 -9.09 7.29 13.03
N ARG A 151 -9.58 7.21 14.27
CA ARG A 151 -8.75 7.28 15.48
C ARG A 151 -7.79 6.12 15.58
N GLU A 152 -8.26 4.90 15.36
CA GLU A 152 -7.40 3.71 15.36
C GLU A 152 -6.27 3.84 14.34
N ARG A 153 -6.52 4.47 13.18
CA ARG A 153 -5.46 4.71 12.17
C ARG A 153 -4.37 5.68 12.63
N LEU A 154 -4.69 6.62 13.54
CA LEU A 154 -3.73 7.59 14.07
C LEU A 154 -2.94 7.07 15.27
N THR A 155 -3.61 6.31 16.14
CA THR A 155 -3.01 5.81 17.39
C THR A 155 -2.37 4.44 17.21
N LEU A 156 -2.85 3.65 16.23
CA LEU A 156 -2.47 2.27 15.96
C LEU A 156 -2.61 1.39 17.22
N GLU A 157 -3.57 1.70 18.11
CA GLU A 157 -3.65 1.08 19.43
C GLU A 157 -4.03 -0.41 19.34
N GLU A 158 -5.09 -0.74 18.60
CA GLU A 158 -5.48 -2.12 18.35
C GLU A 158 -4.44 -2.84 17.50
N LEU A 159 -3.90 -2.16 16.49
CA LEU A 159 -2.88 -2.73 15.62
C LEU A 159 -1.64 -3.15 16.41
N ARG A 160 -1.15 -2.31 17.34
CA ARG A 160 -0.02 -2.61 18.22
C ARG A 160 -0.29 -3.74 19.20
N LYS A 161 -1.54 -3.86 19.71
CA LYS A 161 -1.93 -5.00 20.55
C LYS A 161 -1.81 -6.32 19.78
N ARG A 162 -2.13 -6.30 18.49
CA ARG A 162 -2.08 -7.48 17.61
C ARG A 162 -0.69 -7.74 17.06
N PHE A 163 0.06 -6.68 16.75
CA PHE A 163 1.37 -6.68 16.12
C PHE A 163 2.30 -5.69 16.84
N PRO A 164 2.98 -6.13 17.92
CA PRO A 164 3.80 -5.24 18.76
C PRO A 164 4.98 -4.59 18.04
N ASP A 165 5.39 -5.14 16.90
CA ASP A 165 6.52 -4.68 16.10
C ASP A 165 6.16 -3.52 15.13
N VAL A 166 4.89 -3.14 15.07
CA VAL A 166 4.35 -2.01 14.28
C VAL A 166 4.45 -0.70 15.07
#